data_AF-A0A968MF78-F1
#
_entry.id   AF-A0A968MF78-F1
#
_cell.length_a   1.000
_cell.length_b   1.000
_cell.length_c   1.000
_cell.angle_alpha   90.00
_cell.angle_beta   90.00
_cell.angle_gamma   90.00
#
_symmetry.space_group_name_H-M   'P 1'
#
loop_
_entity.id
_entity.type
_entity.pdbx_description
1 polymer ?
#
loop_
_entity_poly.entity_id
_entity_poly.type
_entity_poly.pdbx_seq_one_letter_code
_entity_poly.pdbx_strand_id
1 'polypeptide(L)'
;MYLTSCKILGIKPGADLNTIKQAYRRQAKLYHPDINPDPKAAVEFVKVKAAFDYLVKNSDFNTGFSSADSQTEKSYRYYSPADEEYFRKWQEEYSRKRTAVKDLDFKTTLFGKSVFYFFHIVFLFTAVSITLSPILTVAKRGFLPDENVVVTLITVSFSSLFGLAMLIMILFSVLNRRVPLRFLR
;
A
#
# COMPACT_ATOMS: atom_id res chain seq x y z
N MET A 1 13.27 -15.12 -0.54
CA MET A 1 14.11 -13.92 -0.77
C MET A 1 15.28 -14.19 -1.73
N TYR A 2 15.99 -15.32 -1.60
CA TYR A 2 17.06 -15.73 -2.52
C TYR A 2 16.67 -15.81 -4.01
N LEU A 3 15.68 -16.64 -4.36
CA LEU A 3 15.22 -16.79 -5.76
C LEU A 3 14.77 -15.48 -6.39
N THR A 4 14.12 -14.61 -5.62
CA THR A 4 13.71 -13.28 -6.05
C THR A 4 14.92 -12.41 -6.41
N SER A 5 15.99 -12.48 -5.61
CA SER A 5 17.22 -11.72 -5.84
C SER A 5 17.95 -12.20 -7.10
N CYS A 6 18.05 -13.53 -7.30
CA CYS A 6 18.55 -14.11 -8.55
C CYS A 6 17.73 -13.65 -9.77
N LYS A 7 16.40 -13.63 -9.65
CA LYS A 7 15.51 -13.18 -10.72
C LYS A 7 15.68 -11.69 -11.06
N ILE A 8 15.83 -10.84 -10.04
CA ILE A 8 16.07 -9.40 -10.23
C ILE A 8 17.35 -9.16 -11.03
N LEU A 9 18.44 -9.83 -10.65
CA LEU A 9 19.72 -9.76 -11.35
C LEU A 9 19.74 -10.50 -12.70
N GLY A 10 18.71 -11.31 -12.99
CA GLY A 10 18.60 -12.09 -14.22
C GLY A 10 19.59 -13.26 -14.29
N ILE A 11 19.91 -13.87 -13.14
CA ILE A 11 20.86 -14.99 -13.03
C ILE A 11 20.15 -16.27 -12.55
N LYS A 12 20.76 -17.42 -12.84
CA LYS A 12 20.27 -18.71 -12.33
C LYS A 12 20.54 -18.84 -10.81
N PRO A 13 19.68 -19.54 -10.05
CA PRO A 13 19.99 -19.94 -8.68
C PRO A 13 21.29 -20.75 -8.65
N GLY A 14 22.14 -20.54 -7.65
CA GLY A 14 23.45 -21.19 -7.53
C GLY A 14 24.54 -20.61 -8.44
N ALA A 15 24.32 -19.44 -9.06
CA ALA A 15 25.34 -18.76 -9.84
C ALA A 15 26.55 -18.35 -8.98
N ASP A 16 27.75 -18.47 -9.55
CA ASP A 16 29.00 -18.06 -8.90
C ASP A 16 29.03 -16.55 -8.62
N LEU A 17 29.85 -16.14 -7.63
CA LEU A 17 30.02 -14.75 -7.24
C LEU A 17 30.43 -13.87 -8.42
N ASN A 18 31.28 -14.37 -9.33
CA ASN A 18 31.67 -13.63 -10.54
C ASN A 18 30.48 -13.34 -11.46
N THR A 19 29.55 -14.29 -11.56
CA THR A 19 28.32 -14.13 -12.36
C THR A 19 27.39 -13.10 -11.71
N ILE A 20 27.22 -13.17 -10.39
CA ILE A 20 26.44 -12.20 -9.60
C ILE A 20 26.99 -10.79 -9.80
N LYS A 21 28.32 -10.65 -9.70
CA LYS A 21 29.07 -9.41 -9.90
C LYS A 21 28.88 -8.82 -11.29
N GLN A 22 29.02 -9.63 -12.33
CA GLN A 22 28.86 -9.20 -13.72
C GLN A 22 27.42 -8.78 -14.02
N ALA A 23 26.44 -9.54 -13.55
CA ALA A 23 25.02 -9.24 -13.74
C ALA A 23 24.64 -7.91 -13.07
N TYR A 24 25.10 -7.68 -11.84
CA TYR A 24 24.90 -6.42 -11.12
C TYR A 24 25.46 -5.24 -11.90
N ARG A 25 26.70 -5.32 -12.39
CA ARG A 25 27.32 -4.22 -13.17
C ARG A 25 26.53 -3.87 -14.42
N ARG A 26 26.05 -4.87 -15.14
CA ARG A 26 25.25 -4.67 -16.36
C ARG A 26 23.96 -3.92 -16.04
N GLN A 27 23.27 -4.32 -14.98
CA GLN A 27 22.01 -3.67 -14.60
C GLN A 27 22.21 -2.30 -13.93
N ALA A 28 23.27 -2.14 -13.14
CA ALA A 28 23.62 -0.87 -12.52
C ALA A 28 23.88 0.21 -13.59
N LYS A 29 24.55 -0.14 -14.69
CA LYS A 29 24.74 0.77 -15.84
C LYS A 29 23.43 1.07 -16.57
N LEU A 30 22.56 0.07 -16.75
CA LEU A 30 21.29 0.23 -17.46
C LEU A 30 20.30 1.15 -16.72
N TYR A 31 20.32 1.09 -15.40
CA TYR A 31 19.39 1.82 -14.53
C TYR A 31 20.05 3.01 -13.80
N HIS A 32 21.27 3.40 -14.19
CA HIS A 32 21.95 4.53 -13.56
C HIS A 32 21.18 5.83 -13.84
N PRO A 33 20.94 6.70 -12.85
CA PRO A 33 20.20 7.95 -13.05
C PRO A 33 20.83 8.87 -14.09
N ASP A 34 22.16 8.88 -14.21
CA ASP A 34 22.85 9.71 -15.22
C ASP A 34 22.68 9.19 -16.65
N ILE A 35 22.38 7.89 -16.82
CA ILE A 35 22.20 7.27 -18.14
C ILE A 35 20.71 7.16 -18.47
N ASN A 36 19.88 6.94 -17.46
CA ASN A 36 18.45 6.68 -17.60
C ASN A 36 17.63 7.63 -16.72
N PRO A 37 17.04 8.69 -17.31
CA PRO A 37 16.23 9.66 -16.57
C PRO A 37 14.81 9.16 -16.23
N ASP A 38 14.43 7.92 -16.58
CA ASP A 38 13.10 7.39 -16.26
C ASP A 38 12.95 7.22 -14.73
N PRO A 39 11.90 7.79 -14.09
CA PRO A 39 11.64 7.58 -12.67
C PRO A 39 11.47 6.10 -12.28
N LYS A 40 11.10 5.22 -13.22
CA LYS A 40 11.03 3.77 -12.99
C LYS A 40 12.40 3.11 -12.93
N ALA A 41 13.39 3.61 -13.69
CA ALA A 41 14.74 3.06 -13.70
C ALA A 41 15.37 3.14 -12.30
N ALA A 42 15.15 4.26 -11.62
CA ALA A 42 15.65 4.47 -10.28
C ALA A 42 15.06 3.48 -9.25
N VAL A 43 13.79 3.08 -9.41
CA VAL A 43 13.18 2.01 -8.60
C VAL A 43 13.82 0.66 -8.85
N GLU A 44 14.05 0.33 -10.12
CA GLU A 44 14.70 -0.93 -10.50
C GLU A 44 16.15 -0.96 -9.99
N PHE A 45 16.89 0.14 -10.07
CA PHE A 45 18.24 0.24 -9.55
C PHE A 45 18.33 -0.12 -8.05
N VAL A 46 17.40 0.41 -7.23
CA VAL A 46 17.33 0.06 -5.80
C VAL A 46 17.10 -1.44 -5.58
N LYS A 47 16.21 -2.04 -6.36
CA LYS A 47 15.93 -3.49 -6.27
C LYS A 47 17.16 -4.30 -6.64
N VAL A 48 17.86 -3.89 -7.70
CA VAL A 48 19.09 -4.54 -8.18
C VAL A 48 20.20 -4.48 -7.13
N LYS A 49 20.41 -3.31 -6.52
CA LYS A 49 21.37 -3.16 -5.42
C LYS A 49 21.00 -4.03 -4.22
N ALA A 50 19.74 -3.98 -3.77
CA ALA A 50 19.28 -4.79 -2.64
C ALA A 50 19.41 -6.31 -2.90
N ALA A 51 19.13 -6.74 -4.14
CA ALA A 51 19.31 -8.14 -4.55
C ALA A 51 20.79 -8.55 -4.51
N PHE A 52 21.69 -7.70 -5.02
CA PHE A 52 23.14 -7.95 -4.98
C PHE A 52 23.65 -8.02 -3.54
N ASP A 53 23.33 -7.04 -2.70
CA ASP A 53 23.76 -6.98 -1.29
C ASP A 53 23.28 -8.24 -0.53
N TYR A 54 22.05 -8.69 -0.79
CA TYR A 54 21.52 -9.93 -0.21
C TYR A 54 22.29 -11.17 -0.70
N LEU A 55 22.53 -11.30 -2.01
CA LEU A 55 23.22 -12.47 -2.56
C LEU A 55 24.67 -12.57 -2.09
N VAL A 56 25.39 -11.45 -2.02
CA VAL A 56 26.77 -11.42 -1.53
C VAL A 56 26.82 -11.82 -0.06
N LYS A 57 25.95 -11.24 0.77
CA LYS A 57 25.89 -11.54 2.22
C LYS A 57 25.56 -12.99 2.52
N ASN A 58 24.70 -13.62 1.72
CA ASN A 58 24.25 -15.01 1.91
C ASN A 58 25.01 -16.01 1.03
N SER A 59 26.04 -15.57 0.29
CA SER A 59 26.91 -16.50 -0.42
C SER A 59 27.99 -17.00 0.52
N ASP A 60 28.19 -18.32 0.58
CA ASP A 60 29.20 -18.97 1.43
C ASP A 60 30.65 -18.59 1.05
N PHE A 61 30.83 -17.80 -0.01
CA PHE A 61 32.10 -17.30 -0.53
C PHE A 61 32.67 -16.09 0.25
N ASN A 62 32.07 -15.71 1.39
CA ASN A 62 32.45 -14.52 2.17
C ASN A 62 33.89 -14.58 2.75
N THR A 63 34.57 -15.72 2.64
CA THR A 63 35.95 -15.95 3.13
C THR A 63 37.05 -15.71 2.09
N GLY A 64 36.72 -15.48 0.81
CA GLY A 64 37.70 -15.36 -0.29
C GLY A 64 37.88 -13.94 -0.87
N PHE A 65 37.32 -12.91 -0.24
CA PHE A 65 37.28 -11.55 -0.80
C PHE A 65 38.64 -10.82 -0.85
N SER A 66 39.71 -11.40 -0.29
CA SER A 66 40.87 -10.61 0.14
C SER A 66 42.10 -10.55 -0.78
N SER A 67 42.18 -11.16 -1.96
CA SER A 67 43.51 -11.15 -2.64
C SER A 67 43.65 -11.39 -4.15
N ALA A 68 42.61 -11.71 -4.92
CA ALA A 68 42.84 -12.24 -6.29
C ALA A 68 42.38 -11.37 -7.48
N ASP A 69 41.71 -10.23 -7.29
CA ASP A 69 41.21 -9.47 -8.44
C ASP A 69 41.26 -7.94 -8.27
N SER A 70 42.45 -7.41 -8.51
CA SER A 70 42.78 -5.98 -8.50
C SER A 70 42.14 -5.20 -9.65
N GLN A 71 41.62 -5.87 -10.69
CA GLN A 71 40.89 -5.24 -11.80
C GLN A 71 39.39 -5.10 -11.51
N THR A 72 38.75 -6.08 -10.85
CA THR A 72 37.34 -5.91 -10.47
C THR A 72 37.14 -4.86 -9.39
N GLU A 73 38.08 -4.68 -8.46
CA GLU A 73 37.99 -3.65 -7.42
C GLU A 73 37.99 -2.22 -8.01
N LYS A 74 38.78 -1.95 -9.05
CA LYS A 74 38.77 -0.65 -9.76
C LYS A 74 37.46 -0.41 -10.53
N SER A 75 36.86 -1.45 -11.11
CA SER A 75 35.57 -1.32 -11.80
C SER A 75 34.39 -1.13 -10.85
N TYR A 76 34.49 -1.60 -9.59
CA TYR A 76 33.53 -1.29 -8.53
C TYR A 76 33.75 0.08 -7.91
N ARG A 77 35.01 0.53 -7.82
CA ARG A 77 35.42 1.88 -7.40
C ARG A 77 35.05 2.98 -8.41
N TYR A 78 34.32 2.65 -9.49
CA TYR A 78 33.68 3.66 -10.36
C TYR A 78 32.54 4.41 -9.65
N TYR A 79 32.13 3.98 -8.45
CA TYR A 79 31.42 4.85 -7.51
C TYR A 79 32.43 5.61 -6.65
N SER A 80 32.56 6.91 -6.89
CA SER A 80 33.24 7.85 -6.02
C SER A 80 32.48 7.97 -4.69
N PRO A 81 33.13 8.28 -3.55
CA PRO A 81 32.42 8.64 -2.31
C PRO A 81 31.35 9.72 -2.49
N ALA A 82 31.51 10.60 -3.49
CA ALA A 82 30.51 11.57 -3.91
C ALA A 82 29.22 10.94 -4.45
N ASP A 83 29.34 9.81 -5.15
CA ASP A 83 28.21 9.09 -5.74
C ASP A 83 27.43 8.33 -4.66
N GLU A 84 28.09 7.89 -3.60
CA GLU A 84 27.44 7.25 -2.46
C GLU A 84 26.60 8.27 -1.65
N GLU A 85 27.09 9.50 -1.50
CA GLU A 85 26.31 10.59 -0.92
C GLU A 85 25.12 10.98 -1.81
N TYR A 86 25.34 11.12 -3.12
CA TYR A 86 24.27 11.36 -4.09
C TYR A 86 23.20 10.27 -4.01
N PHE A 87 23.62 9.00 -3.94
CA PHE A 87 22.72 7.86 -3.84
C PHE A 87 21.95 7.84 -2.51
N ARG A 88 22.62 8.17 -1.40
CA ARG A 88 21.97 8.31 -0.08
C ARG A 88 20.92 9.41 -0.08
N LYS A 89 21.26 10.59 -0.58
CA LYS A 89 20.32 11.73 -0.72
C LYS A 89 19.14 11.36 -1.60
N TRP A 90 19.40 10.70 -2.72
CA TRP A 90 18.37 10.22 -3.63
C TRP A 90 17.45 9.19 -2.94
N GLN A 91 18.00 8.24 -2.17
CA GLN A 91 17.21 7.25 -1.41
C GLN A 91 16.35 7.91 -0.32
N GLU A 92 16.91 8.89 0.40
CA GLU A 92 16.18 9.69 1.38
C GLU A 92 15.03 10.45 0.70
N GLU A 93 15.28 11.12 -0.41
CA GLU A 93 14.24 11.84 -1.15
C GLU A 93 13.15 10.90 -1.68
N TYR A 94 13.53 9.75 -2.22
CA TYR A 94 12.59 8.75 -2.72
C TYR A 94 11.74 8.15 -1.59
N SER A 95 12.35 7.87 -0.43
CA SER A 95 11.64 7.37 0.76
C SER A 95 10.71 8.42 1.37
N ARG A 96 11.10 9.71 1.37
CA ARG A 96 10.24 10.84 1.75
C ARG A 96 9.02 10.94 0.84
N LYS A 97 9.21 10.89 -0.49
CA LYS A 97 8.10 10.93 -1.46
C LYS A 97 7.14 9.75 -1.26
N ARG A 98 7.66 8.55 -0.98
CA ARG A 98 6.82 7.36 -0.70
C ARG A 98 6.07 7.45 0.63
N THR A 99 6.70 7.99 1.68
CA THR A 99 6.07 8.14 3.00
C THR A 99 5.01 9.23 2.99
N ALA A 100 5.23 10.34 2.30
CA ALA A 100 4.22 11.39 2.11
C ALA A 100 2.96 10.86 1.39
N VAL A 101 3.10 10.01 0.37
CA VAL A 101 1.96 9.35 -0.30
C VAL A 101 1.20 8.42 0.64
N LYS A 102 1.91 7.72 1.55
CA LYS A 102 1.27 6.88 2.57
C LYS A 102 0.60 7.67 3.68
N ASP A 103 1.14 8.83 4.04
CA ASP A 103 0.60 9.70 5.08
C ASP A 103 -0.72 10.35 4.64
N LEU A 104 -0.83 10.65 3.33
CA LEU A 104 -2.09 11.02 2.68
C LEU A 104 -3.15 9.91 2.75
N ASP A 105 -2.74 8.64 2.65
CA ASP A 105 -3.61 7.45 2.76
C ASP A 105 -3.93 7.10 4.23
N PHE A 106 -3.10 7.52 5.18
CA PHE A 106 -3.27 7.23 6.61
C PHE A 106 -4.30 8.14 7.29
N LYS A 107 -4.29 9.46 6.98
CA LYS A 107 -5.30 10.40 7.50
C LYS A 107 -6.72 10.08 7.04
N THR A 108 -6.88 9.41 5.90
CA THR A 108 -8.19 9.00 5.36
C THR A 108 -8.68 7.66 5.94
N THR A 109 -7.79 6.84 6.52
CA THR A 109 -8.13 5.46 6.90
C THR A 109 -8.52 5.28 8.38
N LEU A 110 -7.96 6.05 9.33
CA LEU A 110 -8.33 5.95 10.76
C LEU A 110 -9.44 6.91 11.16
N PHE A 111 -9.34 8.18 10.74
CA PHE A 111 -10.43 9.16 10.93
C PHE A 111 -11.70 8.68 10.23
N GLY A 112 -11.57 8.17 8.99
CA GLY A 112 -12.70 7.63 8.23
C GLY A 112 -13.40 6.46 8.93
N LYS A 113 -12.65 5.53 9.53
CA LYS A 113 -13.24 4.41 10.28
C LYS A 113 -13.90 4.86 11.58
N SER A 114 -13.29 5.79 12.32
CA SER A 114 -13.86 6.31 13.57
C SER A 114 -15.15 7.09 13.33
N VAL A 115 -15.17 7.97 12.32
CA VAL A 115 -16.36 8.71 11.91
C VAL A 115 -17.46 7.77 11.41
N PHE A 116 -17.09 6.72 10.67
CA PHE A 116 -18.02 5.70 10.21
C PHE A 116 -18.71 4.97 11.39
N TYR A 117 -17.95 4.50 12.38
CA TYR A 117 -18.53 3.83 13.56
C TYR A 117 -19.35 4.78 14.44
N PHE A 118 -18.93 6.05 14.58
CA PHE A 118 -19.69 7.07 15.30
C PHE A 118 -21.10 7.25 14.72
N PHE A 119 -21.20 7.43 13.40
CA PHE A 119 -22.51 7.56 12.74
C PHE A 119 -23.33 6.27 12.83
N HIS A 120 -22.71 5.10 12.79
CA HIS A 120 -23.42 3.81 12.97
C HIS A 120 -24.03 3.66 14.36
N ILE A 121 -23.31 4.07 15.41
CA ILE A 121 -23.79 3.99 16.78
C ILE A 121 -24.97 4.95 16.99
N VAL A 122 -24.83 6.21 16.58
CA VAL A 122 -25.91 7.20 16.67
C VAL A 122 -27.15 6.72 15.91
N PHE A 123 -26.96 6.14 14.72
CA PHE A 123 -28.06 5.60 13.93
C PHE A 123 -28.79 4.44 14.63
N LEU A 124 -28.07 3.49 15.25
CA LEU A 124 -28.67 2.39 16.00
C LEU A 124 -29.55 2.92 17.15
N PHE A 125 -29.05 3.90 17.91
CA PHE A 125 -29.83 4.53 18.98
C PHE A 125 -31.08 5.23 18.48
N THR A 126 -31.00 5.95 17.35
CA THR A 126 -32.18 6.60 16.76
C THR A 126 -33.22 5.59 16.28
N ALA A 127 -32.79 4.51 15.62
CA ALA A 127 -33.70 3.46 15.15
C ALA A 127 -34.42 2.76 16.32
N VAL A 128 -33.70 2.46 17.40
CA VAL A 128 -34.28 1.88 18.62
C VAL A 128 -35.25 2.85 19.29
N SER A 129 -34.92 4.14 19.37
CA SER A 129 -35.79 5.14 19.98
C SER A 129 -37.09 5.34 19.19
N ILE A 130 -37.03 5.31 17.86
CA ILE A 130 -38.19 5.46 16.97
C ILE A 130 -39.10 4.24 17.06
N THR A 131 -38.58 3.02 17.19
CA THR A 131 -39.40 1.80 17.28
C THR A 131 -40.00 1.58 18.66
N LEU A 132 -39.30 1.95 19.74
CA LEU A 132 -39.84 1.81 21.09
C LEU A 132 -40.99 2.79 21.37
N SER A 133 -40.93 4.01 20.82
CA SER A 133 -41.90 5.08 21.07
C SER A 133 -43.36 4.69 20.78
N PRO A 134 -43.73 4.15 19.61
CA PRO A 134 -45.10 3.73 19.33
C PRO A 134 -45.53 2.53 20.18
N ILE A 135 -44.63 1.58 20.46
CA ILE A 135 -44.92 0.41 21.31
C ILE A 135 -45.28 0.86 22.73
N LEU A 136 -44.48 1.77 23.30
CA LEU A 136 -44.74 2.38 24.60
C LEU A 136 -46.04 3.21 24.61
N THR A 137 -46.36 3.87 23.50
CA THR A 137 -47.57 4.70 23.38
C THR A 137 -48.83 3.83 23.33
N VAL A 138 -48.83 2.75 22.54
CA VAL A 138 -49.95 1.79 22.46
C VAL A 138 -50.14 1.06 23.78
N ALA A 139 -49.05 0.66 24.44
CA ALA A 139 -49.10 0.02 25.76
C ALA A 139 -49.69 0.93 26.85
N LYS A 140 -49.57 2.26 26.71
CA LYS A 140 -50.09 3.23 27.69
C LYS A 140 -51.50 3.74 27.39
N ARG A 141 -51.92 3.83 26.11
CA ARG A 141 -53.18 4.50 25.71
C ARG A 141 -54.26 3.59 25.13
N GLY A 142 -53.95 2.32 24.84
CA GLY A 142 -54.89 1.43 24.17
C GLY A 142 -55.00 1.72 22.66
N PHE A 143 -55.38 0.69 21.92
CA PHE A 143 -55.33 0.62 20.45
C PHE A 143 -56.50 1.37 19.81
N LEU A 144 -56.43 2.70 19.70
CA LEU A 144 -57.40 3.49 18.94
C LEU A 144 -56.72 4.20 17.75
N PRO A 145 -57.34 4.21 16.55
CA PRO A 145 -56.73 4.76 15.34
C PRO A 145 -56.91 6.28 15.29
N ASP A 146 -55.92 7.01 15.80
CA ASP A 146 -55.85 8.49 15.71
C ASP A 146 -55.19 8.98 14.41
N GLU A 147 -55.32 10.28 14.14
CA GLU A 147 -54.68 11.09 13.07
C GLU A 147 -53.17 10.79 12.85
N ASN A 148 -52.52 10.18 13.84
CA ASN A 148 -51.13 9.74 13.86
C ASN A 148 -50.80 8.58 12.89
N VAL A 149 -51.79 7.91 12.29
CA VAL A 149 -51.55 6.82 11.32
C VAL A 149 -50.84 7.32 10.07
N VAL A 150 -51.20 8.51 9.58
CA VAL A 150 -50.56 9.12 8.40
C VAL A 150 -49.11 9.47 8.68
N VAL A 151 -48.83 10.05 9.84
CA VAL A 151 -47.45 10.35 10.30
C VAL A 151 -46.65 9.05 10.43
N THR A 152 -47.26 8.00 10.98
CA THR A 152 -46.61 6.69 11.11
C THR A 152 -46.28 6.10 9.74
N LEU A 153 -47.19 6.16 8.76
CA LEU A 153 -46.93 5.67 7.41
C LEU A 153 -45.83 6.47 6.70
N ILE A 154 -45.86 7.79 6.79
CA ILE A 154 -44.83 8.66 6.21
C ILE A 154 -43.46 8.32 6.82
N THR A 155 -43.37 8.20 8.14
CA THR A 155 -42.10 7.87 8.82
C THR A 155 -41.54 6.49 8.42
N VAL A 156 -42.41 5.48 8.24
CA VAL A 156 -42.00 4.15 7.75
C VAL A 156 -41.53 4.20 6.29
N SER A 157 -42.17 5.02 5.45
CA SER A 157 -41.72 5.20 4.05
C SER A 157 -40.36 5.88 3.96
N PHE A 158 -40.11 6.94 4.76
CA PHE A 158 -38.83 7.62 4.77
C PHE A 158 -37.69 6.76 5.33
N SER A 159 -37.95 5.91 6.33
CA SER A 159 -36.94 5.00 6.87
C SER A 159 -36.54 3.90 5.88
N SER A 160 -37.50 3.38 5.10
CA SER A 160 -37.26 2.39 4.05
C SER A 160 -36.40 2.95 2.91
N LEU A 161 -36.70 4.17 2.45
CA LEU A 161 -35.92 4.86 1.42
C LEU A 161 -34.48 5.16 1.90
N PHE A 162 -34.32 5.54 3.17
CA PHE A 162 -33.01 5.78 3.75
C PHE A 162 -32.17 4.50 3.86
N GLY A 163 -32.78 3.37 4.24
CA GLY A 163 -32.13 2.06 4.25
C GLY A 163 -31.66 1.62 2.86
N LEU A 164 -32.45 1.89 1.82
CA LEU A 164 -32.10 1.58 0.44
C LEU A 164 -30.92 2.44 -0.06
N ALA A 165 -30.91 3.74 0.27
CA ALA A 165 -29.77 4.63 -0.01
C ALA A 165 -28.48 4.15 0.69
N MET A 166 -28.59 3.64 1.91
CA MET A 166 -27.46 3.07 2.64
C MET A 166 -26.90 1.81 1.95
N LEU A 167 -27.78 0.92 1.47
CA LEU A 167 -27.37 -0.29 0.75
C LEU A 167 -26.64 0.07 -0.55
N ILE A 168 -27.13 1.07 -1.28
CA ILE A 168 -26.47 1.60 -2.49
C ILE A 168 -25.08 2.16 -2.14
N MET A 169 -24.96 2.93 -1.06
CA MET A 169 -23.68 3.51 -0.64
C MET A 169 -22.66 2.44 -0.21
N ILE A 170 -23.12 1.39 0.50
CA ILE A 170 -22.29 0.23 0.87
C ILE A 170 -21.85 -0.53 -0.38
N LEU A 171 -22.78 -0.79 -1.31
CA LEU A 171 -22.49 -1.49 -2.55
C LEU A 171 -21.47 -0.71 -3.39
N PHE A 172 -21.64 0.62 -3.50
CA PHE A 172 -20.70 1.51 -4.16
C PHE A 172 -19.31 1.47 -3.50
N SER A 173 -19.24 1.48 -2.17
CA SER A 173 -17.97 1.36 -1.42
C SER A 173 -17.27 0.01 -1.65
N VAL A 174 -18.02 -1.09 -1.70
CA VAL A 174 -17.48 -2.44 -1.97
C VAL A 174 -17.01 -2.57 -3.43
N LEU A 175 -17.79 -2.03 -4.38
CA LEU A 175 -17.47 -2.06 -5.80
C LEU A 175 -16.27 -1.16 -6.15
N ASN A 176 -16.15 -0.01 -5.49
CA ASN A 176 -15.08 0.96 -5.74
C ASN A 176 -13.76 0.61 -5.01
N ARG A 177 -13.71 -0.50 -4.27
CA ARG A 177 -12.48 -1.05 -3.66
C ARG A 177 -11.63 -1.90 -4.62
N ARG A 178 -11.87 -1.86 -5.94
CA ARG A 178 -11.02 -2.58 -6.90
C ARG A 178 -9.64 -1.94 -7.01
N VAL A 179 -8.74 -2.50 -6.19
CA VAL A 179 -7.31 -2.76 -6.39
C VAL A 179 -6.65 -1.99 -7.55
N PRO A 180 -5.64 -1.13 -7.30
CA PRO A 180 -4.85 -0.56 -8.38
C PRO A 180 -4.16 -1.70 -9.14
N LEU A 181 -4.65 -2.00 -10.34
CA LEU A 181 -4.00 -2.88 -11.31
C LEU A 181 -2.66 -2.27 -11.72
N ARG A 182 -1.62 -2.52 -10.94
CA ARG A 182 -0.22 -2.45 -11.38
C ARG A 182 0.32 -3.87 -11.43
N PHE A 183 1.10 -4.12 -12.48
CA PHE A 183 1.78 -5.38 -12.85
C PHE A 183 1.03 -6.32 -13.79
N LEU A 184 0.74 -5.85 -15.01
CA LEU A 184 0.83 -6.67 -16.22
C LEU A 184 1.29 -5.80 -17.40
N ARG A 185 2.60 -5.61 -17.53
CA ARG A 185 3.35 -5.58 -18.80
C ARG A 185 4.84 -5.68 -18.48
#